data_AF-A0A937IMZ0-F1
#
_entry.id   AF-A0A937IMZ0-F1
#
_cell.length_a   1.000
_cell.length_b   1.000
_cell.length_c   1.000
_cell.angle_alpha   90.00
_cell.angle_beta   90.00
_cell.angle_gamma   90.00
#
_symmetry.space_group_name_H-M   'P 1'
#
loop_
_entity.id
_entity.type
_entity.pdbx_description
1 polymer ?
#
loop_
_entity_poly.entity_id
_entity_poly.type
_entity_poly.pdbx_seq_one_letter_code
_entity_poly.pdbx_strand_id
1 'polypeptide(L)'
;IIKGQADYTKGNRFHSPGNLSTMPKIRLMGNLLLSFASKMSSGYWRIFDPTNGFTAIHGKVLKELPLDKISKDYFFESDMLFRLNITRAVICDIPMKAIYADESSSLKISKILIPFTRKHIINFFKRITYNYFIRDFSIASIELVASILLILFGVFFGSQEWLMSSQTGVPATAGTVIIAALPILVGSQLFISFLNFDVNYEPDKPIHDKL
;
A
#
# COMPACT_ATOMS: atom_id res chain seq x y z
N ILE A 1 1.65 2.93 -23.04
CA ILE A 1 2.72 2.11 -23.65
C ILE A 1 3.12 2.64 -25.02
N ILE A 2 2.41 2.36 -26.13
CA ILE A 2 2.85 2.80 -27.48
C ILE A 2 3.05 4.32 -27.57
N LYS A 3 2.18 5.12 -26.92
CA LYS A 3 2.29 6.59 -26.88
C LYS A 3 3.34 7.12 -25.90
N GLY A 4 4.16 6.27 -25.27
CA GLY A 4 5.17 6.69 -24.29
C GLY A 4 4.62 7.11 -22.92
N GLN A 5 3.31 7.00 -22.66
CA GLN A 5 2.67 7.56 -21.46
C GLN A 5 2.64 6.64 -20.22
N ALA A 6 2.96 5.36 -20.38
CA ALA A 6 2.95 4.38 -19.30
C ALA A 6 3.84 3.20 -19.65
N ASP A 7 4.52 2.65 -18.64
CA ASP A 7 5.35 1.45 -18.72
C ASP A 7 4.53 0.17 -18.58
N TYR A 8 3.45 0.24 -17.78
CA TYR A 8 2.54 -0.86 -17.53
C TYR A 8 1.10 -0.36 -17.61
N THR A 9 0.21 -1.16 -18.20
CA THR A 9 -1.22 -0.88 -18.24
C THR A 9 -2.00 -2.06 -17.72
N LYS A 10 -3.11 -1.79 -17.04
CA LYS A 10 -3.97 -2.82 -16.49
C LYS A 10 -5.43 -2.45 -16.66
N GLY A 11 -6.25 -3.45 -16.92
CA GLY A 11 -7.70 -3.30 -16.97
C GLY A 11 -8.26 -2.88 -15.61
N ASN A 12 -9.24 -1.98 -15.63
CA ASN A 12 -9.95 -1.54 -14.44
C ASN A 12 -11.47 -1.64 -14.66
N ARG A 13 -12.11 -2.54 -13.90
CA ARG A 13 -13.57 -2.78 -13.94
C ARG A 13 -14.39 -1.72 -13.21
N PHE A 14 -13.74 -0.94 -12.33
CA PHE A 14 -14.37 0.02 -11.42
C PHE A 14 -14.51 1.43 -12.00
N HIS A 15 -14.09 1.65 -13.25
CA HIS A 15 -14.07 2.98 -13.86
C HIS A 15 -15.47 3.58 -14.13
N SER A 16 -16.54 2.78 -14.13
CA SER A 16 -17.91 3.27 -14.37
C SER A 16 -18.87 2.78 -13.29
N PRO A 17 -19.56 3.68 -12.56
CA PRO A 17 -20.57 3.34 -11.56
C PRO A 17 -21.68 2.42 -12.11
N GLY A 18 -22.03 2.57 -13.39
CA GLY A 18 -23.02 1.74 -14.07
C GLY A 18 -22.59 0.27 -14.29
N ASN A 19 -21.28 -0.03 -14.30
CA ASN A 19 -20.77 -1.40 -14.42
C ASN A 19 -20.59 -2.08 -13.06
N LEU A 20 -20.67 -1.32 -11.95
CA LEU A 20 -20.55 -1.82 -10.58
C LEU A 20 -21.85 -2.48 -10.08
N SER A 21 -22.99 -2.14 -10.67
CA SER A 21 -24.33 -2.62 -10.27
C SER A 21 -24.53 -4.11 -10.48
N THR A 22 -23.77 -4.73 -11.39
CA THR A 22 -23.81 -6.17 -11.66
C THR A 22 -22.92 -6.99 -10.73
N MET A 23 -22.10 -6.35 -9.90
CA MET A 23 -21.16 -7.05 -9.02
C MET A 23 -21.81 -7.44 -7.68
N PRO A 24 -21.68 -8.71 -7.23
CA PRO A 24 -22.14 -9.11 -5.90
C PRO A 24 -21.47 -8.28 -4.80
N LYS A 25 -22.25 -7.77 -3.82
CA LYS A 25 -21.77 -6.89 -2.74
C LYS A 25 -20.57 -7.44 -1.96
N ILE A 26 -20.54 -8.75 -1.72
CA ILE A 26 -19.42 -9.43 -1.03
C ILE A 26 -18.13 -9.36 -1.87
N ARG A 27 -18.23 -9.57 -3.19
CA ARG A 27 -17.07 -9.46 -4.09
C ARG A 27 -16.59 -8.01 -4.22
N LEU A 28 -17.53 -7.06 -4.24
CA LEU A 28 -17.21 -5.64 -4.22
C LEU A 28 -16.40 -5.26 -2.97
N MET A 29 -16.87 -5.63 -1.78
CA MET A 29 -16.16 -5.35 -0.52
C MET A 29 -14.78 -6.04 -0.48
N GLY A 30 -14.69 -7.30 -0.92
CA GLY A 30 -13.42 -8.01 -1.01
C GLY A 30 -12.41 -7.31 -1.93
N ASN A 31 -12.83 -6.87 -3.12
CA ASN A 31 -11.96 -6.14 -4.04
C ASN A 31 -11.56 -4.77 -3.49
N LEU A 32 -12.42 -4.07 -2.74
CA LEU A 32 -12.05 -2.81 -2.10
C LEU A 32 -10.96 -3.01 -1.05
N LEU A 33 -11.10 -4.02 -0.17
CA LEU A 33 -10.08 -4.36 0.83
C LEU A 33 -8.76 -4.77 0.17
N LEU A 34 -8.82 -5.62 -0.86
CA LEU A 34 -7.63 -6.02 -1.62
C LEU A 34 -6.99 -4.84 -2.36
N SER A 35 -7.80 -3.93 -2.92
CA SER A 35 -7.31 -2.69 -3.53
C SER A 35 -6.54 -1.86 -2.51
N PHE A 36 -7.11 -1.65 -1.32
CA PHE A 36 -6.43 -0.90 -0.27
C PHE A 36 -5.13 -1.56 0.19
N ALA A 37 -5.14 -2.87 0.45
CA ALA A 37 -3.94 -3.62 0.82
C ALA A 37 -2.86 -3.55 -0.28
N SER A 38 -3.27 -3.65 -1.55
CA SER A 38 -2.36 -3.54 -2.68
C SER A 38 -1.76 -2.13 -2.79
N LYS A 39 -2.56 -1.07 -2.64
CA LYS A 39 -2.09 0.33 -2.61
C LYS A 39 -1.02 0.53 -1.54
N MET A 40 -1.31 0.09 -0.31
CA MET A 40 -0.35 0.13 0.79
C MET A 40 0.93 -0.65 0.45
N SER A 41 0.81 -1.89 -0.05
CA SER A 41 1.99 -2.73 -0.29
C SER A 41 2.82 -2.32 -1.50
N SER A 42 2.20 -1.72 -2.52
CA SER A 42 2.83 -1.40 -3.81
C SER A 42 3.21 0.07 -3.94
N GLY A 43 2.45 1.01 -3.37
CA GLY A 43 2.69 2.45 -3.54
C GLY A 43 2.05 3.10 -4.74
N TYR A 44 1.22 2.36 -5.47
CA TYR A 44 0.35 2.93 -6.49
C TYR A 44 -1.00 3.26 -5.88
N TRP A 45 -1.13 4.47 -5.35
CA TRP A 45 -2.33 4.93 -4.65
C TRP A 45 -3.49 5.25 -5.58
N ARG A 46 -3.18 5.58 -6.84
CA ARG A 46 -4.18 5.90 -7.87
C ARG A 46 -4.75 4.67 -8.57
N ILE A 47 -4.10 3.51 -8.46
CA ILE A 47 -4.49 2.28 -9.15
C ILE A 47 -5.57 1.52 -8.38
N PHE A 48 -6.58 1.02 -9.09
CA PHE A 48 -7.65 0.21 -8.52
C PHE A 48 -7.68 -1.20 -9.14
N ASP A 49 -8.50 -2.08 -8.58
CA ASP A 49 -8.75 -3.41 -9.13
C ASP A 49 -7.49 -4.29 -9.26
N PRO A 50 -6.63 -4.41 -8.24
CA PRO A 50 -5.30 -5.02 -8.38
C PRO A 50 -5.36 -6.49 -8.82
N THR A 51 -6.52 -7.14 -8.74
CA THR A 51 -6.75 -8.55 -9.10
C THR A 51 -7.05 -8.76 -10.59
N ASN A 52 -6.94 -7.72 -11.41
CA ASN A 52 -7.20 -7.81 -12.83
C ASN A 52 -5.94 -8.28 -13.60
N GLY A 53 -6.03 -9.46 -14.20
CA GLY A 53 -4.95 -10.06 -15.00
C GLY A 53 -4.83 -9.50 -16.42
N PHE A 54 -5.78 -8.69 -16.89
CA PHE A 54 -5.71 -8.09 -18.23
C PHE A 54 -4.71 -6.94 -18.23
N THR A 55 -3.47 -7.25 -18.60
CA THR A 55 -2.32 -6.38 -18.40
C THR A 55 -1.44 -6.32 -19.64
N ALA A 56 -0.69 -5.23 -19.78
CA ALA A 56 0.36 -5.11 -20.78
C ALA A 56 1.54 -4.36 -20.17
N ILE A 57 2.75 -4.70 -20.59
CA ILE A 57 3.99 -4.13 -20.07
C ILE A 57 4.94 -3.82 -21.23
N HIS A 58 5.68 -2.72 -21.13
CA HIS A 58 6.72 -2.40 -22.09
C HIS A 58 7.87 -3.42 -22.00
N GLY A 59 8.30 -3.96 -23.14
CA GLY A 59 9.30 -5.05 -23.18
C GLY A 59 10.63 -4.70 -22.51
N LYS A 60 11.10 -3.45 -22.62
CA LYS A 60 12.31 -2.99 -21.92
C LYS A 60 12.15 -3.06 -20.40
N VAL A 61 11.02 -2.61 -19.87
CA VAL A 61 10.74 -2.62 -18.43
C VAL A 61 10.62 -4.04 -17.90
N LEU A 62 9.99 -4.94 -18.67
CA LEU A 62 9.87 -6.35 -18.31
C LEU A 62 11.24 -7.03 -18.15
N LYS A 63 12.23 -6.66 -18.98
CA LYS A 63 13.60 -7.22 -18.91
C LYS A 63 14.35 -6.83 -17.64
N GLU A 64 14.05 -5.65 -17.08
CA GLU A 64 14.66 -5.17 -15.84
C GLU A 64 14.03 -5.79 -14.58
N LEU A 65 12.85 -6.42 -14.70
CA LEU A 65 12.18 -7.02 -13.57
C LEU A 65 12.78 -8.39 -13.22
N PRO A 66 13.02 -8.69 -11.92
CA PRO A 66 13.44 -10.02 -11.49
C PRO A 66 12.24 -10.99 -11.54
N LEU A 67 11.99 -11.56 -12.72
CA LEU A 67 10.82 -12.40 -13.03
C LEU A 67 10.77 -13.69 -12.19
N ASP A 68 11.92 -14.24 -11.85
CA ASP A 68 12.09 -15.44 -11.03
C ASP A 68 11.50 -15.28 -9.62
N LYS A 69 11.55 -14.05 -9.10
CA LYS A 69 11.07 -13.72 -7.76
C LYS A 69 9.57 -13.41 -7.75
N ILE A 70 8.93 -13.15 -8.89
CA ILE A 70 7.51 -12.77 -8.95
C ILE A 70 6.64 -13.94 -8.47
N SER A 71 5.64 -13.65 -7.62
CA SER A 71 4.70 -14.66 -7.15
C SER A 71 4.02 -15.40 -8.32
N LYS A 72 4.04 -16.73 -8.31
CA LYS A 72 3.43 -17.60 -9.35
C LYS A 72 2.02 -18.09 -8.99
N ASP A 73 1.42 -17.49 -7.97
CA ASP A 73 0.07 -17.77 -7.51
C ASP A 73 -0.82 -16.54 -7.72
N TYR A 74 -2.03 -16.56 -7.18
CA TYR A 74 -3.00 -15.46 -7.26
C TYR A 74 -2.50 -14.11 -6.70
N PHE A 75 -1.32 -14.06 -6.06
CA PHE A 75 -0.70 -12.82 -5.62
C PHE A 75 0.16 -12.15 -6.71
N PHE A 76 0.30 -12.79 -7.87
CA PHE A 76 1.10 -12.33 -9.01
C PHE A 76 0.88 -10.84 -9.31
N GLU A 77 -0.38 -10.40 -9.44
CA GLU A 77 -0.70 -9.04 -9.84
C GLU A 77 -0.25 -8.01 -8.79
N SER A 78 -0.49 -8.29 -7.51
CA SER A 78 -0.06 -7.40 -6.42
C SER A 78 1.47 -7.37 -6.26
N ASP A 79 2.14 -8.51 -6.47
CA ASP A 79 3.60 -8.57 -6.43
C ASP A 79 4.24 -7.88 -7.65
N MET A 80 3.60 -7.98 -8.81
CA MET A 80 4.00 -7.25 -10.01
C MET A 80 3.93 -5.74 -9.78
N LEU A 81 2.82 -5.24 -9.22
CA LEU A 81 2.70 -3.82 -8.85
C LEU A 81 3.80 -3.41 -7.87
N PHE A 82 4.05 -4.18 -6.81
CA PHE A 82 5.15 -3.89 -5.90
C PHE A 82 6.50 -3.75 -6.63
N ARG A 83 6.85 -4.68 -7.52
CA ARG A 83 8.14 -4.64 -8.24
C ARG A 83 8.24 -3.49 -9.23
N LEU A 84 7.16 -3.19 -9.92
CA LEU A 84 7.07 -2.02 -10.79
C LEU A 84 7.31 -0.72 -9.99
N ASN A 85 6.80 -0.63 -8.75
CA ASN A 85 7.07 0.53 -7.90
C ASN A 85 8.54 0.60 -7.50
N ILE A 86 9.12 -0.55 -7.14
CA ILE A 86 10.56 -0.64 -6.88
C ILE A 86 11.37 -0.23 -8.10
N THR A 87 10.95 -0.48 -9.35
CA THR A 87 11.65 0.04 -10.53
C THR A 87 11.23 1.45 -10.94
N ARG A 88 10.28 2.08 -10.23
CA ARG A 88 9.70 3.40 -10.52
C ARG A 88 9.00 3.48 -11.88
N ALA A 89 8.43 2.37 -12.34
CA ALA A 89 7.65 2.33 -13.59
C ALA A 89 6.32 3.09 -13.44
N VAL A 90 5.81 3.69 -14.51
CA VAL A 90 4.49 4.35 -14.51
C VAL A 90 3.40 3.37 -14.90
N ILE A 91 2.33 3.34 -14.11
CA ILE A 91 1.18 2.47 -14.31
C ILE A 91 -0.05 3.29 -14.72
N CYS A 92 -0.80 2.79 -15.69
CA CYS A 92 -2.06 3.39 -16.11
C CYS A 92 -3.20 2.35 -16.12
N ASP A 93 -4.31 2.70 -15.46
CA ASP A 93 -5.54 1.92 -15.51
C ASP A 93 -6.31 2.21 -16.82
N ILE A 94 -6.71 1.14 -17.50
CA ILE A 94 -7.49 1.19 -18.74
C ILE A 94 -8.92 0.75 -18.43
N PRO A 95 -9.94 1.61 -18.68
CA PRO A 95 -11.34 1.25 -18.45
C PRO A 95 -11.73 -0.02 -19.22
N MET A 96 -12.37 -0.97 -18.54
CA MET A 96 -12.92 -2.16 -19.19
C MET A 96 -14.28 -2.55 -18.63
N LYS A 97 -15.12 -3.15 -19.47
CA LYS A 97 -16.39 -3.77 -19.04
C LYS A 97 -16.12 -5.21 -18.63
N ALA A 98 -16.54 -5.59 -17.42
CA ALA A 98 -16.51 -6.98 -16.99
C ALA A 98 -17.66 -7.74 -17.64
N ILE A 99 -17.37 -8.86 -18.31
CA ILE A 99 -18.38 -9.80 -18.78
C ILE A 99 -18.36 -10.96 -17.77
N TYR A 100 -19.39 -11.03 -16.93
CA TYR A 100 -19.55 -12.14 -15.98
C TYR A 100 -20.41 -13.22 -16.66
N ALA A 101 -19.79 -14.35 -16.96
CA ALA A 101 -20.49 -15.57 -17.38
C ALA A 101 -20.75 -16.48 -16.15
N ASP A 102 -21.32 -17.68 -16.36
CA ASP A 102 -21.57 -18.71 -15.33
C ASP A 102 -20.28 -19.38 -14.79
N GLU A 103 -19.18 -18.64 -14.72
CA GLU A 103 -17.91 -19.15 -14.22
C GLU A 103 -17.89 -19.17 -12.68
N SER A 104 -17.75 -20.37 -12.13
CA SER A 104 -17.50 -20.55 -10.71
C SER A 104 -16.05 -20.16 -10.38
N SER A 105 -15.87 -19.31 -9.36
CA SER A 105 -14.52 -18.93 -8.93
C SER A 105 -13.85 -20.12 -8.24
N SER A 106 -12.75 -20.60 -8.81
CA SER A 106 -11.89 -21.64 -8.21
C SER A 106 -11.17 -21.16 -6.94
N LEU A 107 -11.27 -19.86 -6.62
CA LEU A 107 -10.55 -19.20 -5.56
C LEU A 107 -11.28 -19.30 -4.22
N LYS A 108 -10.70 -20.05 -3.27
CA LYS A 108 -11.20 -20.13 -1.89
C LYS A 108 -10.63 -18.98 -1.04
N ILE A 109 -11.43 -17.93 -0.84
CA ILE A 109 -11.05 -16.69 -0.13
C ILE A 109 -10.40 -16.98 1.24
N SER A 110 -10.97 -17.88 2.03
CA SER A 110 -10.47 -18.24 3.37
C SER A 110 -9.06 -18.84 3.37
N LYS A 111 -8.69 -19.58 2.33
CA LYS A 111 -7.35 -20.18 2.19
C LYS A 111 -6.29 -19.16 1.76
N ILE A 112 -6.72 -18.03 1.20
CA ILE A 112 -5.83 -17.07 0.55
C ILE A 112 -5.62 -15.81 1.39
N LEU A 113 -6.57 -15.48 2.26
CA LEU A 113 -6.52 -14.27 3.09
C LEU A 113 -5.22 -14.16 3.91
N ILE A 114 -4.86 -15.21 4.67
CA ILE A 114 -3.66 -15.18 5.52
C ILE A 114 -2.36 -15.10 4.70
N PRO A 115 -2.13 -15.97 3.68
CA PRO A 115 -0.97 -15.84 2.81
C PRO A 115 -0.85 -14.46 2.16
N PHE A 116 -1.95 -13.89 1.67
CA PHE A 116 -1.95 -12.59 1.00
C PHE A 116 -1.62 -11.46 1.96
N THR A 117 -2.24 -11.43 3.14
CA THR A 117 -1.94 -10.43 4.16
C THR A 117 -0.46 -10.46 4.53
N ARG A 118 0.11 -11.65 4.73
CA ARG A 118 1.55 -11.79 5.01
C ARG A 118 2.41 -11.25 3.86
N LYS A 119 2.09 -11.59 2.61
CA LYS A 119 2.83 -11.09 1.44
C LYS A 119 2.72 -9.57 1.26
N HIS A 120 1.53 -9.00 1.45
CA HIS A 120 1.34 -7.55 1.43
C HIS A 120 2.16 -6.85 2.52
N ILE A 121 2.23 -7.40 3.73
CA ILE A 121 3.06 -6.85 4.82
C ILE A 121 4.55 -6.90 4.43
N ILE A 122 5.03 -8.02 3.88
CA ILE A 122 6.42 -8.15 3.42
C ILE A 122 6.73 -7.11 2.33
N ASN A 123 5.85 -6.97 1.34
CA ASN A 123 6.02 -6.01 0.25
C ASN A 123 5.97 -4.56 0.76
N PHE A 124 5.06 -4.26 1.70
CA PHE A 124 4.99 -2.96 2.36
C PHE A 124 6.33 -2.59 3.01
N PHE A 125 6.86 -3.44 3.90
CA PHE A 125 8.13 -3.13 4.57
C PHE A 125 9.31 -3.04 3.59
N LYS A 126 9.39 -3.95 2.62
CA LYS A 126 10.44 -3.88 1.57
C LYS A 126 10.35 -2.58 0.78
N ARG A 127 9.14 -2.16 0.40
CA ARG A 127 8.88 -0.89 -0.31
C ARG A 127 9.35 0.29 0.53
N ILE A 128 8.94 0.33 1.80
CA ILE A 128 9.32 1.42 2.71
C ILE A 128 10.84 1.48 2.86
N THR A 129 11.49 0.36 3.16
CA THR A 129 12.96 0.33 3.29
C THR A 129 13.66 0.74 1.99
N TYR A 130 13.27 0.17 0.86
CA TYR A 130 13.98 0.40 -0.39
C TYR A 130 13.77 1.82 -0.92
N ASN A 131 12.54 2.32 -0.95
CA ASN A 131 12.26 3.65 -1.49
C ASN A 131 12.75 4.78 -0.57
N TYR A 132 12.56 4.66 0.74
CA TYR A 132 12.79 5.78 1.68
C TYR A 132 14.14 5.72 2.39
N PHE A 133 14.79 4.57 2.48
CA PHE A 133 16.05 4.45 3.21
C PHE A 133 17.24 4.04 2.33
N ILE A 134 17.00 3.37 1.20
CA ILE A 134 18.07 2.93 0.30
C ILE A 134 18.17 3.84 -0.92
N ARG A 135 17.03 4.11 -1.59
CA ARG A 135 17.00 4.90 -2.83
C ARG A 135 17.03 6.40 -2.54
N ASP A 136 15.99 6.93 -1.91
CA ASP A 136 15.81 8.37 -1.71
C ASP A 136 15.57 8.66 -0.24
N PHE A 137 16.66 8.85 0.51
CA PHE A 137 16.56 9.36 1.88
C PHE A 137 16.09 10.81 1.85
N SER A 138 14.92 11.08 2.44
CA SER A 138 14.26 12.38 2.39
C SER A 138 13.73 12.78 3.77
N ILE A 139 13.14 13.98 3.86
CA ILE A 139 12.47 14.43 5.09
C ILE A 139 11.39 13.45 5.55
N ALA A 140 10.69 12.81 4.62
CA ALA A 140 9.67 11.81 4.91
C ALA A 140 10.24 10.60 5.67
N SER A 141 11.49 10.20 5.37
CA SER A 141 12.18 9.12 6.08
C SER A 141 12.44 9.48 7.55
N ILE A 142 12.83 10.73 7.80
CA ILE A 142 13.04 11.26 9.15
C ILE A 142 11.70 11.38 9.89
N GLU A 143 10.67 11.91 9.24
CA GLU A 143 9.31 12.01 9.78
C GLU A 143 8.76 10.65 10.19
N LEU A 144 8.95 9.62 9.37
CA LEU A 144 8.53 8.25 9.69
C LEU A 144 9.23 7.74 10.95
N VAL A 145 10.56 7.85 11.03
CA VAL A 145 11.31 7.37 12.21
C VAL A 145 10.93 8.15 13.47
N ALA A 146 10.89 9.48 13.38
CA ALA A 146 10.51 10.34 14.50
C ALA A 146 9.07 10.07 14.97
N SER A 147 8.14 9.87 14.03
CA SER A 147 6.74 9.53 14.37
C SER A 147 6.64 8.25 15.19
N ILE A 148 7.33 7.19 14.77
CA ILE A 148 7.32 5.89 15.45
C ILE A 148 7.92 6.03 16.85
N LEU A 149 9.07 6.69 16.97
CA LEU A 149 9.73 6.89 18.27
C LEU A 149 8.87 7.69 19.26
N LEU A 150 8.28 8.81 18.81
CA LEU A 150 7.44 9.66 19.66
C LEU A 150 6.14 8.98 20.08
N ILE A 151 5.48 8.25 19.17
CA ILE A 151 4.27 7.50 19.48
C ILE A 151 4.60 6.37 20.47
N LEU A 152 5.64 5.58 20.21
CA LEU A 152 6.05 4.50 21.11
C LEU A 152 6.43 5.04 22.49
N PHE A 153 7.17 6.13 22.55
CA PHE A 153 7.51 6.78 23.81
C PHE A 153 6.25 7.23 24.57
N GLY A 154 5.36 7.97 23.92
CA GLY A 154 4.16 8.50 24.58
C GLY A 154 3.18 7.40 25.01
N VAL A 155 3.00 6.35 24.20
CA VAL A 155 2.19 5.17 24.55
C VAL A 155 2.80 4.40 25.71
N PHE A 156 4.11 4.15 25.66
CA PHE A 156 4.82 3.43 26.73
C PHE A 156 4.74 4.20 28.05
N PHE A 157 5.12 5.48 28.04
CA PHE A 157 5.09 6.35 29.22
C PHE A 157 3.67 6.50 29.76
N GLY A 158 2.70 6.80 28.90
CA GLY A 158 1.29 6.93 29.29
C GLY A 158 0.69 5.64 29.87
N SER A 159 1.06 4.48 29.32
CA SER A 159 0.59 3.18 29.85
C SER A 159 1.15 2.90 31.24
N GLN A 160 2.44 3.20 31.46
CA GLN A 160 3.09 3.03 32.78
C GLN A 160 2.43 3.92 33.84
N GLU A 161 2.26 5.20 33.54
CA GLU A 161 1.62 6.16 34.45
C GLU A 161 0.16 5.82 34.71
N TRP A 162 -0.56 5.35 33.69
CA TRP A 162 -1.93 4.89 33.85
C TRP A 162 -2.03 3.67 34.78
N LEU A 163 -1.14 2.68 34.62
CA LEU A 163 -1.08 1.52 35.51
C LEU A 163 -0.75 1.92 36.94
N MET A 164 0.21 2.82 37.14
CA MET A 164 0.60 3.30 38.47
C MET A 164 -0.53 4.08 39.14
N SER A 165 -1.20 4.97 38.41
CA SER A 165 -2.36 5.73 38.91
C SER A 165 -3.52 4.81 39.28
N SER A 166 -3.79 3.79 38.45
CA SER A 166 -4.83 2.78 38.70
C SER A 166 -4.57 1.95 39.97
N GLN A 167 -3.30 1.60 40.24
CA GLN A 167 -2.92 0.83 41.42
C GLN A 167 -2.88 1.67 42.71
N THR A 168 -2.38 2.91 42.62
CA THR A 168 -2.17 3.77 43.79
C THR A 168 -3.40 4.61 44.16
N GLY A 169 -4.34 4.78 43.22
CA GLY A 169 -5.47 5.71 43.36
C GLY A 169 -5.09 7.18 43.30
N VAL A 170 -3.80 7.51 43.09
CA VAL A 170 -3.32 8.88 42.96
C VAL A 170 -3.50 9.34 41.51
N PRO A 171 -4.26 10.41 41.24
CA PRO A 171 -4.42 10.93 39.88
C PRO A 171 -3.10 11.44 39.30
N ALA A 172 -2.87 11.18 38.01
CA ALA A 172 -1.73 11.73 37.30
C ALA A 172 -1.81 13.27 37.23
N THR A 173 -0.66 13.93 37.40
CA THR A 173 -0.60 15.39 37.27
C THR A 173 -0.78 15.83 35.81
N ALA A 174 -1.19 17.08 35.61
CA ALA A 174 -1.31 17.63 34.26
C ALA A 174 0.00 17.54 33.45
N GLY A 175 1.15 17.76 34.09
CA GLY A 175 2.46 17.64 33.43
C GLY A 175 2.75 16.21 32.95
N THR A 176 2.43 15.20 33.76
CA THR A 176 2.54 13.78 33.40
C THR A 176 1.68 13.45 32.18
N VAL A 177 0.42 13.89 32.18
CA VAL A 177 -0.49 13.65 31.05
C VAL A 177 0.03 14.32 29.77
N ILE A 178 0.59 15.54 29.87
CA ILE A 178 1.16 16.24 28.70
C ILE A 178 2.38 15.51 28.14
N ILE A 179 3.28 14.98 28.98
CA ILE A 179 4.46 14.22 28.54
C ILE A 179 4.06 12.94 27.80
N ALA A 180 2.92 12.33 28.15
CA ALA A 180 2.37 11.21 27.39
C ALA A 180 1.70 11.69 26.08
N ALA A 181 0.82 12.68 26.16
CA ALA A 181 -0.06 13.07 25.06
C ALA A 181 0.65 13.87 23.94
N LEU A 182 1.56 14.78 24.30
CA LEU A 182 2.21 15.65 23.32
C LEU A 182 3.08 14.87 22.31
N PRO A 183 3.93 13.89 22.72
CA PRO A 183 4.63 13.04 21.77
C PRO A 183 3.69 12.23 20.88
N ILE A 184 2.58 11.71 21.40
CA ILE A 184 1.59 10.98 20.59
C ILE A 184 0.98 11.90 19.53
N LEU A 185 0.61 13.13 19.91
CA LEU A 185 0.03 14.10 19.00
C LEU A 185 1.02 14.52 17.91
N VAL A 186 2.23 14.93 18.30
CA VAL A 186 3.28 15.34 17.35
C VAL A 186 3.69 14.17 16.46
N GLY A 187 3.89 12.98 17.04
CA GLY A 187 4.22 11.77 16.30
C GLY A 187 3.12 11.40 15.30
N SER A 188 1.84 11.51 15.68
CA SER A 188 0.71 11.28 14.76
C SER A 188 0.73 12.26 13.59
N GLN A 189 1.05 13.54 13.83
CA GLN A 189 1.15 14.54 12.78
C GLN A 189 2.32 14.25 11.82
N LEU A 190 3.49 13.86 12.34
CA LEU A 190 4.63 13.45 11.52
C LEU A 190 4.30 12.21 10.69
N PHE A 191 3.55 11.25 11.25
CA PHE A 191 3.11 10.07 10.52
C PHE A 191 2.15 10.43 9.37
N ILE A 192 1.20 11.34 9.61
CA ILE A 192 0.30 11.85 8.57
C ILE A 192 1.09 12.60 7.49
N SER A 193 2.10 13.38 7.86
CA SER A 193 3.01 14.03 6.90
C SER A 193 3.71 13.01 6.00
N PHE A 194 4.29 11.97 6.60
CA PHE A 194 4.89 10.85 5.88
C PHE A 194 3.89 10.17 4.93
N LEU A 195 2.67 9.88 5.38
CA LEU A 195 1.64 9.27 4.53
C LEU A 195 1.27 10.15 3.34
N ASN A 196 1.12 11.46 3.54
CA ASN A 196 0.87 12.41 2.45
C ASN A 196 2.03 12.42 1.44
N PHE A 197 3.27 12.36 1.93
CA PHE A 197 4.41 12.21 1.05
C PHE A 197 4.36 10.89 0.28
N ASP A 198 4.09 9.75 0.94
CA ASP A 198 4.02 8.43 0.29
C ASP A 198 2.95 8.33 -0.78
N VAL A 199 1.81 9.00 -0.58
CA VAL A 199 0.74 9.10 -1.59
C VAL A 199 1.20 9.86 -2.83
N ASN A 200 1.98 10.93 -2.65
CA ASN A 200 2.47 11.75 -3.75
C ASN A 200 3.77 11.23 -4.37
N TYR A 201 4.44 10.28 -3.73
CA TYR A 201 5.69 9.68 -4.20
C TYR A 201 5.47 8.61 -5.29
N GLU A 202 4.27 8.49 -5.86
CA GLU A 202 3.96 7.62 -7.01
C GLU A 202 4.72 8.08 -8.28
N PRO A 203 5.32 7.18 -9.09
CA PRO A 203 6.00 7.56 -10.32
C PRO A 203 5.04 8.20 -11.35
N ASP A 204 5.49 9.31 -11.96
CA ASP A 204 4.72 10.08 -12.95
C ASP A 204 5.35 10.10 -14.35
N LYS A 205 6.65 9.81 -14.45
CA LYS A 205 7.42 9.80 -15.70
C LYS A 205 7.83 8.37 -16.08
N PRO A 206 7.36 7.86 -17.23
CA PRO A 206 7.70 6.51 -17.67
C PRO A 206 9.21 6.32 -17.84
N ILE A 207 9.70 5.12 -17.52
CA ILE A 207 11.13 4.82 -17.49
C ILE A 207 11.63 4.16 -18.77
N HIS A 208 10.77 3.53 -19.57
CA HIS A 208 11.16 2.79 -20.78
C HIS A 208 11.93 3.60 -21.84
N ASP A 209 11.79 4.93 -21.84
CA ASP A 209 12.56 5.81 -22.73
C ASP A 209 14.03 5.96 -22.29
N LYS A 210 14.32 5.69 -21.01
CA LYS A 210 15.66 5.80 -20.40
C LYS A 210 16.37 4.45 -20.25
N LEU A 211 15.68 3.34 -20.51
CA LEU A 211 16.20 1.96 -20.51
C LEU A 211 16.68 1.58 -21.92
#